data_AF-A0A0C3GQK6-F1
#
_entry.id   AF-A0A0C3GQK6-F1
#
_cell.length_a   1.000
_cell.length_b   1.000
_cell.length_c   1.000
_cell.angle_alpha   90.00
_cell.angle_beta   90.00
_cell.angle_gamma   90.00
#
_symmetry.space_group_name_H-M   'P 1'
#
loop_
_entity.id
_entity.type
_entity.pdbx_description
1 polymer ?
#
loop_
_entity_poly.entity_id
_entity_poly.type
_entity_poly.pdbx_seq_one_letter_code
_entity_poly.pdbx_strand_id
1 'polypeptide(L)'
;MSESTIVPSSSSNEGSSNGSNSILEERLAAMAKRVEDVQKQNPDGDLKVETQWWVPSVTLGVDLQEGLDKETNNKWKACGRKAMERKFTPDAMAEARSEVKTILAGHPDILERVETLIFKNEEVWASMNKYAESEAAEGRDVFGSCAAVPK
;
A
#
# COMPACT_ATOMS: atom_id res chain seq x y z
N MET A 1 29.74 7.46 57.58
CA MET A 1 29.16 8.32 56.53
C MET A 1 30.04 8.12 55.29
N SER A 2 29.86 7.06 54.52
CA SER A 2 28.82 6.77 53.50
C SER A 2 29.44 6.95 52.11
N GLU A 3 29.33 5.87 51.33
CA GLU A 3 29.84 5.64 49.98
C GLU A 3 29.33 6.64 48.93
N SER A 4 30.08 6.81 47.83
CA SER A 4 29.57 6.41 46.51
C SER A 4 30.56 6.70 45.39
N THR A 5 31.04 5.62 44.79
CA THR A 5 31.60 5.53 43.45
C THR A 5 30.56 5.98 42.43
N ILE A 6 30.89 6.92 41.55
CA ILE A 6 30.10 7.21 40.34
C ILE A 6 30.92 6.74 39.14
N VAL A 7 30.51 5.59 38.60
CA VAL A 7 30.80 5.20 37.22
C VAL A 7 29.83 5.95 36.30
N PRO A 8 30.28 6.59 35.21
CA PRO A 8 29.39 6.93 34.13
C PRO A 8 29.13 5.65 33.32
N SER A 9 27.91 5.14 33.44
CA SER A 9 27.37 4.09 32.58
C SER A 9 27.52 4.49 31.12
N SER A 10 28.17 3.64 30.33
CA SER A 10 28.01 3.59 28.88
C SER A 10 26.53 3.45 28.57
N SER A 11 25.90 4.52 28.05
CA SER A 11 24.59 4.44 27.45
C SER A 11 24.78 3.87 26.05
N SER A 12 24.59 2.55 25.95
CA SER A 12 24.44 1.88 24.66
C SER A 12 23.18 2.42 23.99
N ASN A 13 23.37 3.19 22.93
CA ASN A 13 22.34 3.50 21.96
C ASN A 13 22.11 2.23 21.12
N GLU A 14 21.15 1.41 21.50
CA GLU A 14 20.66 0.30 20.69
C GLU A 14 19.16 0.46 20.44
N GLY A 15 18.76 0.29 19.18
CA GLY A 15 17.43 -0.24 18.87
C GLY A 15 16.43 0.72 18.22
N SER A 16 16.82 1.52 17.22
CA SER A 16 15.87 2.19 16.31
C SER A 16 15.16 1.22 15.32
N SER A 17 15.02 -0.07 15.67
CA SER A 17 14.48 -1.11 14.78
C SER A 17 13.21 -1.80 15.32
N ASN A 18 12.70 -1.39 16.47
CA ASN A 18 11.48 -1.97 17.07
C ASN A 18 10.17 -1.37 16.55
N GLY A 19 10.20 -0.16 15.96
CA GLY A 19 8.99 0.55 15.51
C GLY A 19 8.37 -0.07 14.25
N SER A 20 9.20 -0.32 13.24
CA SER A 20 8.78 -0.83 11.93
C SER A 20 8.16 -2.23 11.98
N ASN A 21 8.76 -3.13 12.76
CA ASN A 21 8.24 -4.49 12.94
C ASN A 21 6.87 -4.47 13.64
N SER A 22 6.69 -3.60 14.64
CA SER A 22 5.41 -3.44 15.35
C SER A 22 4.30 -2.92 14.42
N ILE A 23 4.61 -1.92 13.58
CA ILE A 23 3.64 -1.36 12.62
C ILE A 23 3.25 -2.40 11.57
N LEU A 24 4.20 -3.16 11.05
CA LEU A 24 3.92 -4.21 10.07
C LEU A 24 3.04 -5.31 10.67
N GLU A 25 3.38 -5.81 11.87
CA GLU A 25 2.59 -6.82 12.58
C GLU A 25 1.15 -6.34 12.84
N GLU A 26 0.98 -5.10 13.30
CA GLU A 26 -0.35 -4.50 13.52
C GLU A 26 -1.16 -4.44 12.22
N ARG A 27 -0.55 -3.97 11.12
CA ARG A 27 -1.21 -3.87 9.81
C ARG A 27 -1.59 -5.23 9.25
N LEU A 28 -0.72 -6.23 9.40
CA LEU A 28 -0.98 -7.60 8.96
C LEU A 28 -2.12 -8.24 9.76
N ALA A 29 -2.12 -8.10 11.09
CA ALA A 29 -3.19 -8.60 11.95
C ALA A 29 -4.54 -7.93 11.64
N ALA A 30 -4.53 -6.60 11.44
CA ALA A 30 -5.73 -5.85 11.08
C ALA A 30 -6.29 -6.31 9.71
N MET A 31 -5.43 -6.54 8.72
CA MET A 31 -5.87 -7.01 7.40
C MET A 31 -6.37 -8.46 7.45
N ALA A 32 -5.69 -9.34 8.17
CA ALA A 32 -6.12 -10.73 8.35
C ALA A 32 -7.54 -10.79 8.93
N LYS A 33 -7.79 -10.06 10.02
CA LYS A 33 -9.13 -9.93 10.61
C LYS A 33 -10.16 -9.41 9.60
N ARG A 34 -9.80 -8.38 8.81
CA ARG A 34 -10.70 -7.81 7.81
C ARG A 34 -11.08 -8.83 6.73
N VAL A 35 -10.11 -9.59 6.22
CA VAL A 35 -10.35 -10.62 5.21
C VAL A 35 -11.21 -11.75 5.76
N GLU A 36 -10.94 -12.19 7.00
CA GLU A 36 -11.80 -13.17 7.69
C GLU A 36 -13.24 -12.68 7.87
N ASP A 37 -13.42 -11.41 8.23
CA ASP A 37 -14.76 -10.83 8.41
C ASP A 37 -15.52 -10.75 7.08
N VAL A 38 -14.84 -10.45 5.96
CA VAL A 38 -15.45 -10.48 4.62
C VAL A 38 -15.81 -11.92 4.20
N GLN A 39 -14.95 -12.91 4.52
CA GLN A 39 -15.22 -14.32 4.25
C GLN A 39 -16.45 -14.82 5.03
N LYS A 40 -16.61 -14.39 6.30
CA LYS A 40 -17.80 -14.72 7.10
C LYS A 40 -19.08 -14.10 6.53
N GLN A 41 -18.99 -12.89 5.97
CA GLN A 41 -20.12 -12.21 5.33
C GLN A 41 -20.48 -12.83 3.98
N ASN A 42 -19.53 -13.51 3.32
CA ASN A 42 -19.70 -14.13 2.01
C ASN A 42 -19.22 -15.58 2.04
N PRO A 43 -19.93 -16.49 2.72
CA PRO A 43 -19.47 -17.88 2.93
C PRO A 43 -19.32 -18.68 1.64
N ASP A 44 -20.05 -18.30 0.58
CA ASP A 44 -19.97 -18.93 -0.75
C ASP A 44 -18.79 -18.41 -1.59
N GLY A 45 -18.18 -17.29 -1.17
CA GLY A 45 -16.97 -16.76 -1.82
C GLY A 45 -15.73 -17.49 -1.31
N ASP A 46 -14.80 -17.83 -2.18
CA ASP A 46 -13.48 -18.33 -1.78
C ASP A 46 -12.46 -17.19 -1.86
N LEU A 47 -12.26 -16.48 -0.74
CA LEU A 47 -11.24 -15.43 -0.66
C LEU A 47 -9.83 -15.98 -0.48
N LYS A 48 -9.67 -17.32 -0.39
CA LYS A 48 -8.38 -18.00 -0.22
C LYS A 48 -7.57 -17.41 0.93
N VAL A 49 -8.21 -17.25 2.09
CA VAL A 49 -7.63 -16.56 3.26
C VAL A 49 -6.30 -17.19 3.68
N GLU A 50 -6.18 -18.51 3.55
CA GLU A 50 -4.98 -19.30 3.83
C GLU A 50 -3.79 -18.95 2.95
N THR A 51 -4.01 -18.37 1.76
CA THR A 51 -2.92 -17.94 0.88
C THR A 51 -2.29 -16.62 1.30
N GLN A 52 -2.93 -15.89 2.22
CA GLN A 52 -2.45 -14.60 2.73
C GLN A 52 -2.03 -13.61 1.64
N TRP A 53 -2.76 -13.61 0.51
CA TRP A 53 -2.44 -12.84 -0.69
C TRP A 53 -2.28 -11.32 -0.45
N TRP A 54 -2.80 -10.79 0.67
CA TRP A 54 -2.66 -9.39 1.04
C TRP A 54 -1.29 -9.04 1.64
N VAL A 55 -0.53 -10.01 2.14
CA VAL A 55 0.75 -9.78 2.84
C VAL A 55 1.72 -8.94 1.99
N PRO A 56 2.02 -9.28 0.73
CA PRO A 56 2.97 -8.51 -0.08
C PRO A 56 2.55 -7.04 -0.24
N SER A 57 1.25 -6.79 -0.40
CA SER A 57 0.69 -5.44 -0.56
C SER A 57 0.76 -4.63 0.75
N VAL A 58 0.51 -5.27 1.89
CA VAL A 58 0.63 -4.61 3.20
C VAL A 58 2.09 -4.28 3.51
N THR A 59 3.01 -5.21 3.27
CA THR A 59 4.45 -4.99 3.43
C THR A 59 4.94 -3.85 2.55
N LEU A 60 4.58 -3.84 1.26
CA LEU A 60 4.92 -2.74 0.36
C LEU A 60 4.38 -1.40 0.86
N GLY A 61 3.16 -1.38 1.42
CA GLY A 61 2.57 -0.17 2.00
C GLY A 61 3.38 0.39 3.18
N VAL A 62 3.95 -0.47 4.02
CA VAL A 62 4.84 -0.07 5.12
C VAL A 62 6.19 0.39 4.57
N ASP A 63 6.78 -0.35 3.63
CA ASP A 63 8.05 0.03 2.96
C ASP A 63 7.94 1.45 2.33
N LEU A 64 6.82 1.75 1.68
CA LEU A 64 6.53 3.07 1.09
C LEU A 64 6.32 4.17 2.14
N GLN A 65 5.78 3.81 3.31
CA GLN A 65 5.51 4.78 4.38
C GLN A 65 6.78 5.16 5.15
N GLU A 66 7.65 4.18 5.39
CA GLU A 66 8.85 4.37 6.21
C GLU A 66 10.10 4.65 5.37
N GLY A 67 10.20 4.08 4.17
CA GLY A 67 11.36 4.19 3.30
C GLY A 67 11.37 5.44 2.41
N LEU A 68 10.25 6.17 2.31
CA LEU A 68 10.14 7.39 1.51
C LEU A 68 10.02 8.63 2.39
N ASP A 69 10.68 9.71 1.99
CA ASP A 69 10.39 11.01 2.57
C ASP A 69 8.94 11.44 2.26
N LYS A 70 8.44 12.42 3.01
CA LYS A 70 7.05 12.89 2.90
C LYS A 70 6.69 13.39 1.50
N GLU A 71 7.61 14.08 0.82
CA GLU A 71 7.37 14.61 -0.52
C GLU A 71 7.25 13.47 -1.53
N THR A 72 8.20 12.53 -1.51
CA THR A 72 8.22 11.37 -2.41
C THR A 72 7.00 10.47 -2.19
N ASN A 73 6.63 10.20 -0.93
CA ASN A 73 5.42 9.45 -0.60
C ASN A 73 4.14 10.15 -1.08
N ASN A 74 4.08 11.49 -1.00
CA ASN A 74 2.93 12.26 -1.51
C ASN A 74 2.83 12.18 -3.03
N LYS A 75 3.95 12.26 -3.76
CA LYS A 75 3.98 12.10 -5.22
C LYS A 75 3.53 10.69 -5.62
N TRP A 76 4.02 9.66 -4.92
CA TRP A 76 3.58 8.28 -5.10
C TRP A 76 2.06 8.13 -4.94
N LYS A 77 1.50 8.63 -3.82
CA LYS A 77 0.05 8.61 -3.56
C LYS A 77 -0.76 9.36 -4.61
N ALA A 78 -0.24 10.49 -5.08
CA ALA A 78 -0.89 11.26 -6.15
C ALA A 78 -0.90 10.49 -7.48
N CYS A 79 0.21 9.84 -7.84
CA CYS A 79 0.29 8.97 -9.02
C CYS A 79 -0.73 7.82 -8.95
N GLY A 80 -0.80 7.11 -7.81
CA GLY A 80 -1.78 6.04 -7.62
C GLY A 80 -3.23 6.54 -7.70
N ARG A 81 -3.51 7.73 -7.16
CA ARG A 81 -4.83 8.36 -7.25
C ARG A 81 -5.22 8.68 -8.70
N LYS A 82 -4.31 9.27 -9.50
CA LYS A 82 -4.56 9.54 -10.92
C LYS A 82 -4.93 8.26 -11.68
N ALA A 83 -4.20 7.16 -11.43
CA ALA A 83 -4.48 5.87 -12.06
C ALA A 83 -5.88 5.34 -11.69
N MET A 84 -6.27 5.48 -10.41
CA MET A 84 -7.59 5.11 -9.92
C MET A 84 -8.71 5.99 -10.48
N GLU A 85 -8.51 7.31 -10.57
CA GLU A 85 -9.47 8.26 -11.16
C GLU A 85 -9.72 7.93 -12.64
N ARG A 86 -8.67 7.49 -13.35
CA ARG A 86 -8.74 7.00 -14.73
C ARG A 86 -9.03 5.49 -14.82
N LYS A 87 -9.58 4.92 -13.75
CA LYS A 87 -10.13 3.56 -13.65
C LYS A 87 -9.17 2.49 -14.19
N PHE A 88 -7.87 2.69 -13.95
CA PHE A 88 -6.79 1.79 -14.37
C PHE A 88 -6.78 1.46 -15.87
N THR A 89 -7.22 2.41 -16.71
CA THR A 89 -7.08 2.28 -18.17
C THR A 89 -5.63 1.94 -18.56
N PRO A 90 -5.40 1.21 -19.66
CA PRO A 90 -4.04 0.85 -20.10
C PRO A 90 -3.11 2.07 -20.18
N ASP A 91 -3.61 3.19 -20.72
CA ASP A 91 -2.85 4.43 -20.81
C ASP A 91 -2.53 5.02 -19.42
N ALA A 92 -3.49 5.00 -18.48
CA ALA A 92 -3.26 5.49 -17.13
C ALA A 92 -2.23 4.64 -16.37
N MET A 93 -2.24 3.32 -16.57
CA MET A 93 -1.25 2.42 -15.96
C MET A 93 0.14 2.58 -16.59
N ALA A 94 0.22 2.78 -17.90
CA ALA A 94 1.48 3.06 -18.59
C ALA A 94 2.09 4.40 -18.14
N GLU A 95 1.26 5.45 -18.04
CA GLU A 95 1.67 6.77 -17.53
C GLU A 95 2.12 6.68 -16.07
N ALA A 96 1.33 6.01 -15.21
CA ALA A 96 1.68 5.80 -13.82
C ALA A 96 3.01 5.04 -13.68
N ARG A 97 3.26 4.00 -14.50
CA ARG A 97 4.53 3.27 -14.49
C ARG A 97 5.71 4.18 -14.82
N SER A 98 5.56 5.07 -15.79
CA SER A 98 6.60 6.04 -16.15
C SER A 98 6.83 7.08 -15.06
N GLU A 99 5.77 7.62 -14.46
CA GLU A 99 5.87 8.57 -13.34
C GLU A 99 6.55 7.92 -12.13
N VAL A 100 6.17 6.69 -11.77
CA VAL A 100 6.71 5.97 -10.62
C VAL A 100 8.21 5.71 -10.74
N LYS A 101 8.71 5.37 -11.93
CA LYS A 101 10.16 5.23 -12.17
C LYS A 101 10.93 6.51 -11.86
N THR A 102 10.30 7.67 -12.11
CA THR A 102 10.89 8.98 -11.81
C THR A 102 10.80 9.31 -10.32
N ILE A 103 9.64 9.05 -9.70
CA ILE A 103 9.39 9.31 -8.26
C ILE A 103 10.33 8.45 -7.40
N LEU A 104 10.50 7.18 -7.74
CA LEU A 104 11.27 6.21 -6.97
C LEU A 104 12.71 6.00 -7.49
N ALA A 105 13.24 6.92 -8.29
CA ALA A 105 14.59 6.79 -8.86
C ALA A 105 15.69 6.67 -7.77
N GLY A 106 15.47 7.28 -6.60
CA GLY A 106 16.35 7.16 -5.43
C GLY A 106 16.11 5.93 -4.55
N HIS A 107 15.10 5.10 -4.86
CA HIS A 107 14.66 3.96 -4.05
C HIS A 107 14.49 2.70 -4.94
N PRO A 108 15.59 2.17 -5.53
CA PRO A 108 15.52 1.11 -6.52
C PRO A 108 14.91 -0.20 -5.99
N ASP A 109 15.10 -0.49 -4.71
CA ASP A 109 14.54 -1.67 -4.03
C ASP A 109 13.01 -1.57 -3.87
N ILE A 110 12.49 -0.37 -3.57
CA ILE A 110 11.05 -0.12 -3.51
C ILE A 110 10.46 -0.14 -4.93
N LEU A 111 11.17 0.45 -5.91
CA LEU A 111 10.75 0.44 -7.31
C LEU A 111 10.59 -0.98 -7.86
N GLU A 112 11.53 -1.88 -7.58
CA GLU A 112 11.44 -3.28 -8.04
C GLU A 112 10.20 -4.00 -7.49
N ARG A 113 9.88 -3.78 -6.21
CA ARG A 113 8.68 -4.35 -5.58
C ARG A 113 7.41 -3.77 -6.17
N VAL A 114 7.36 -2.46 -6.41
CA VAL A 114 6.22 -1.81 -7.07
C VAL A 114 6.03 -2.35 -8.49
N GLU A 115 7.11 -2.47 -9.27
CA GLU A 115 7.07 -3.07 -10.61
C GLU A 115 6.52 -4.50 -10.55
N THR A 116 6.92 -5.30 -9.57
CA THR A 116 6.49 -6.69 -9.45
C THR A 116 5.05 -6.84 -8.96
N LEU A 117 4.64 -6.09 -7.93
CA LEU A 117 3.34 -6.25 -7.30
C LEU A 117 2.24 -5.48 -8.02
N ILE A 118 2.56 -4.29 -8.54
CA ILE A 118 1.60 -3.43 -9.22
C ILE A 118 1.69 -3.68 -10.73
N PHE A 119 2.83 -3.41 -11.37
CA PHE A 119 2.84 -3.31 -12.84
C PHE A 119 2.94 -4.64 -13.61
N LYS A 120 3.47 -5.72 -13.02
CA LYS A 120 3.49 -7.05 -13.69
C LYS A 120 2.12 -7.71 -13.76
N ASN A 121 1.14 -7.26 -12.99
CA ASN A 121 -0.21 -7.84 -12.94
C ASN A 121 -1.18 -7.09 -13.88
N GLU A 122 -0.79 -6.88 -15.14
CA GLU A 122 -1.56 -6.10 -16.12
C GLU A 122 -2.98 -6.65 -16.33
N GLU A 123 -3.16 -7.98 -16.27
CA GLU A 123 -4.47 -8.63 -16.42
C GLU A 123 -5.45 -8.25 -15.29
N VAL A 124 -4.96 -8.07 -14.06
CA VAL A 124 -5.79 -7.67 -12.92
C VAL A 124 -6.32 -6.25 -13.15
N TRP A 125 -5.46 -5.33 -13.60
CA TRP A 125 -5.87 -3.96 -13.89
C TRP A 125 -6.83 -3.88 -15.07
N ALA A 126 -6.59 -4.67 -16.12
CA ALA A 126 -7.51 -4.77 -17.25
C ALA A 126 -8.88 -5.31 -16.81
N SER A 127 -8.91 -6.30 -15.90
CA SER A 127 -10.17 -6.80 -15.32
C SER A 127 -10.87 -5.74 -14.48
N MET A 128 -10.14 -4.97 -13.67
CA MET A 128 -10.69 -3.88 -12.88
C MET A 128 -11.25 -2.75 -13.76
N ASN A 129 -10.57 -2.42 -14.85
CA ASN A 129 -11.03 -1.43 -15.82
C ASN A 129 -12.34 -1.88 -16.49
N LYS A 130 -12.42 -3.13 -16.96
CA LYS A 130 -13.66 -3.71 -17.52
C LYS A 130 -14.82 -3.70 -16.53
N TYR A 131 -14.54 -4.02 -15.26
CA TYR A 131 -15.55 -3.92 -14.20
C TYR A 131 -16.02 -2.48 -13.97
N ALA A 132 -15.10 -1.51 -14.00
CA ALA A 132 -15.47 -0.09 -13.91
C ALA A 132 -16.39 0.33 -15.07
N GLU A 133 -16.10 -0.13 -16.28
CA GLU A 133 -16.90 0.15 -17.48
C GLU A 133 -18.30 -0.45 -17.40
N SER A 134 -18.43 -1.71 -16.92
CA SER A 134 -19.75 -2.33 -16.74
C SER A 134 -20.60 -1.61 -15.69
N GLU A 135 -19.99 -1.18 -14.59
CA GLU A 135 -20.69 -0.44 -13.53
C GLU A 135 -21.09 0.97 -14.00
N ALA A 136 -20.23 1.64 -14.77
CA ALA A 136 -20.51 2.94 -15.37
C ALA A 136 -21.67 2.87 -16.38
N ALA A 137 -21.79 1.78 -17.15
CA ALA A 137 -22.92 1.54 -18.03
C ALA A 137 -24.26 1.43 -17.26
N GLU A 138 -24.21 1.03 -16.00
CA GLU A 138 -25.35 0.99 -15.08
C GLU A 138 -25.47 2.25 -14.20
N GLY A 139 -24.69 3.30 -14.48
CA GLY A 139 -24.73 4.58 -13.78
C GLY A 139 -24.06 4.59 -12.39
N ARG A 140 -23.25 3.58 -12.06
CA ARG A 140 -22.51 3.49 -10.80
C ARG A 140 -21.04 3.88 -10.99
N ASP A 141 -20.46 4.59 -10.02
CA ASP A 141 -19.02 4.85 -9.95
C ASP A 141 -18.40 4.09 -8.78
N VAL A 142 -17.82 2.92 -9.08
CA VAL A 142 -17.27 1.98 -8.08
C VAL A 142 -15.91 2.38 -7.52
N PHE A 143 -15.19 3.30 -8.17
CA PHE A 143 -13.90 3.80 -7.68
C PHE A 143 -13.99 5.23 -7.15
N GLY A 144 -15.17 5.84 -7.24
CA GLY A 144 -15.44 7.21 -6.83
C GLY A 144 -14.77 8.24 -7.74
N SER A 145 -15.47 9.34 -7.94
CA SER A 145 -14.89 10.63 -8.28
C SER A 145 -14.94 11.42 -6.98
N CYS A 146 -13.81 11.94 -6.51
CA CYS A 146 -13.79 12.93 -5.44
C CYS A 146 -14.37 14.29 -5.91
N ALA A 147 -15.28 14.30 -6.90
CA ALA A 147 -16.00 15.47 -7.34
C ALA A 147 -17.11 15.81 -6.34
N ALA A 148 -16.73 16.66 -5.37
CA ALA A 148 -17.54 17.64 -4.65
C ALA A 148 -19.01 17.28 -4.37
N VAL A 149 -19.29 17.00 -3.10
CA VAL A 149 -20.61 17.26 -2.51
C VAL A 149 -20.94 18.74 -2.75
N PRO A 150 -22.05 19.09 -3.44
CA PRO A 150 -22.48 20.48 -3.52
C PRO A 150 -22.89 20.96 -2.13
N LYS A 151 -22.49 22.19 -1.78
CA LYS A 151 -22.86 22.87 -0.54
C LYS A 151 -24.38 22.97 -0.35
#